data_AF-A0A2P5AJH7-F1
#
_entry.id   AF-A0A2P5AJH7-F1
#
_cell.length_a   1.000
_cell.length_b   1.000
_cell.length_c   1.000
_cell.angle_alpha   90.00
_cell.angle_beta   90.00
_cell.angle_gamma   90.00
#
_symmetry.space_group_name_H-M   'P 1'
#
loop_
_entity.id
_entity.type
_entity.pdbx_description
1 polymer ?
#
loop_
_entity_poly.entity_id
_entity_poly.type
_entity_poly.pdbx_seq_one_letter_code
_entity_poly.pdbx_strand_id
1 'polypeptide(L)'
;MDQLFKDLDRLCKTAEDTYADNPLDADNLTTWAGALVDLGRYQGTARKSGKMTKDAISKLEEALLVKPKKHDTICLLGKAHGFLALYTPDLDKATEYFVKATEYIQQAIDMEPENELYRESLRTVDLIHEVRYQFYGDGLGYPGIVAAGPSSSSGSKVMLETFGGLNS
;
A
#
# COMPACT_ATOMS: atom_id res chain seq x y z
N MET A 1 -17.93 -7.02 2.87
CA MET A 1 -16.49 -7.31 3.04
C MET A 1 -16.10 -8.59 2.30
N ASP A 2 -16.82 -9.70 2.48
CA ASP A 2 -16.52 -11.00 1.83
C ASP A 2 -16.44 -10.99 0.30
N GLN A 3 -17.32 -10.25 -0.39
CA GLN A 3 -17.32 -10.23 -1.86
C GLN A 3 -16.08 -9.50 -2.41
N LEU A 4 -15.77 -8.32 -1.88
CA LEU A 4 -14.60 -7.53 -2.28
C LEU A 4 -13.28 -8.31 -2.09
N PHE A 5 -13.15 -9.03 -0.98
CA PHE A 5 -11.97 -9.87 -0.74
C PHE A 5 -11.84 -10.98 -1.81
N LYS A 6 -12.94 -11.67 -2.14
CA LYS A 6 -12.95 -12.71 -3.19
C LYS A 6 -12.61 -12.14 -4.56
N ASP A 7 -13.10 -10.94 -4.86
CA ASP A 7 -12.84 -10.28 -6.13
C ASP A 7 -11.36 -9.89 -6.25
N LEU A 8 -10.75 -9.37 -5.17
CA LEU A 8 -9.31 -9.05 -5.12
C LEU A 8 -8.42 -10.30 -5.22
N ASP A 9 -8.78 -11.38 -4.53
CA ASP A 9 -8.06 -12.67 -4.61
C ASP A 9 -8.12 -13.26 -6.03
N ARG A 10 -9.29 -13.21 -6.67
CA ARG A 10 -9.44 -13.62 -8.07
C ARG A 10 -8.62 -12.74 -9.01
N LEU A 11 -8.60 -11.43 -8.79
CA LEU A 11 -7.82 -10.51 -9.61
C LEU A 11 -6.32 -10.80 -9.52
N CYS A 12 -5.80 -11.09 -8.31
CA CYS A 12 -4.41 -11.50 -8.13
C CYS A 12 -4.09 -12.79 -8.90
N LYS A 13 -4.96 -13.81 -8.83
CA LYS A 13 -4.77 -15.07 -9.56
C LYS A 13 -4.75 -14.88 -11.07
N THR A 14 -5.73 -14.15 -11.61
CA THR A 14 -5.77 -13.84 -13.04
C THR A 14 -4.51 -13.08 -13.48
N ALA A 15 -4.06 -12.12 -12.67
CA ALA A 15 -2.88 -11.33 -12.99
C ALA A 15 -1.59 -12.16 -12.91
N GLU A 16 -1.51 -13.11 -11.98
CA GLU A 16 -0.42 -14.09 -11.88
C GLU A 16 -0.38 -15.02 -13.10
N ASP A 17 -1.53 -15.57 -13.52
CA ASP A 17 -1.63 -16.38 -14.74
C ASP A 17 -1.21 -15.57 -15.98
N THR A 18 -1.68 -14.32 -16.08
CA THR A 18 -1.31 -13.41 -17.17
C THR A 18 0.20 -13.08 -17.16
N TYR A 19 0.81 -12.97 -15.98
CA TYR A 19 2.24 -12.75 -15.85
C TYR A 19 3.06 -13.97 -16.30
N ALA A 20 2.57 -15.19 -16.04
CA ALA A 20 3.22 -16.41 -16.52
C ALA A 20 3.28 -16.46 -18.05
N ASP A 21 2.24 -15.96 -18.73
CA ASP A 21 2.19 -15.88 -20.19
C ASP A 21 2.96 -14.66 -20.76
N ASN A 22 2.89 -13.50 -20.08
CA ASN A 22 3.55 -12.27 -20.49
C ASN A 22 4.10 -11.47 -19.30
N PRO A 23 5.36 -11.70 -18.88
CA PRO A 23 5.94 -11.02 -17.73
C PRO A 23 6.28 -9.55 -17.98
N LEU A 24 6.19 -9.09 -19.23
CA LEU A 24 6.49 -7.71 -19.62
C LEU A 24 5.22 -6.86 -19.78
N ASP A 25 4.06 -7.35 -19.35
CA ASP A 25 2.83 -6.56 -19.32
C ASP A 25 2.82 -5.61 -18.11
N ALA A 26 3.29 -4.38 -18.32
CA ALA A 26 3.32 -3.34 -17.30
C ALA A 26 1.94 -2.98 -16.73
N ASP A 27 0.86 -3.11 -17.52
CA ASP A 27 -0.49 -2.77 -17.09
C ASP A 27 -1.06 -3.90 -16.20
N ASN A 28 -0.80 -5.15 -16.55
CA ASN A 28 -1.09 -6.30 -15.70
C ASN A 28 -0.30 -6.24 -14.38
N LEU A 29 1.00 -5.96 -14.44
CA LEU A 29 1.86 -5.82 -13.25
C LEU A 29 1.37 -4.72 -12.30
N THR A 30 0.96 -3.57 -12.85
CA THR A 30 0.39 -2.46 -12.06
C THR A 30 -0.92 -2.86 -11.40
N THR A 31 -1.79 -3.54 -12.14
CA THR A 31 -3.08 -4.04 -11.65
C THR A 31 -2.89 -5.09 -10.55
N TRP A 32 -1.95 -6.01 -10.74
CA TRP A 32 -1.60 -7.03 -9.77
C TRP A 32 -1.12 -6.42 -8.46
N ALA A 33 -0.19 -5.47 -8.56
CA ALA A 33 0.35 -4.78 -7.39
C ALA A 33 -0.73 -4.02 -6.61
N GLY A 34 -1.64 -3.33 -7.30
CA GLY A 34 -2.75 -2.62 -6.66
C GLY A 34 -3.62 -3.57 -5.83
N ALA A 35 -3.97 -4.71 -6.42
CA ALA A 35 -4.75 -5.74 -5.73
C ALA A 35 -4.02 -6.36 -4.55
N LEU A 36 -2.71 -6.58 -4.65
CA LEU A 36 -1.89 -7.07 -3.54
C LEU A 36 -1.85 -6.07 -2.37
N VAL A 37 -1.73 -4.77 -2.66
CA VAL A 37 -1.78 -3.71 -1.64
C VAL A 37 -3.14 -3.71 -0.94
N ASP A 38 -4.23 -3.74 -1.70
CA ASP A 38 -5.58 -3.75 -1.13
C ASP A 38 -5.88 -5.03 -0.35
N LEU A 39 -5.51 -6.20 -0.88
CA LEU A 39 -5.67 -7.49 -0.22
C LEU A 39 -4.84 -7.55 1.08
N GLY A 40 -3.65 -6.93 1.07
CA GLY A 40 -2.77 -6.79 2.24
C GLY A 40 -3.44 -6.08 3.42
N ARG A 41 -4.35 -5.13 3.16
CA ARG A 41 -5.07 -4.38 4.20
C ARG A 41 -6.10 -5.22 4.94
N TYR A 42 -6.62 -6.25 4.29
CA TYR A 42 -7.54 -7.21 4.90
C TYR A 42 -6.82 -8.35 5.62
N GLN A 43 -5.48 -8.38 5.59
CA GLN A 43 -4.72 -9.37 6.34
C GLN A 43 -4.73 -9.03 7.83
N GLY A 44 -5.06 -10.02 8.67
CA GLY A 44 -5.17 -9.83 10.12
C GLY A 44 -3.88 -9.53 10.88
N THR A 45 -2.73 -9.33 10.21
CA THR A 45 -1.44 -9.05 10.88
C THR A 45 -0.54 -8.16 10.01
N ALA A 46 0.18 -7.22 10.62
CA ALA A 46 1.13 -6.34 9.93
C ALA A 46 2.22 -7.11 9.16
N ARG A 47 2.65 -8.27 9.65
CA ARG A 47 3.63 -9.13 8.96
C ARG A 47 3.13 -9.64 7.61
N LYS A 48 1.86 -10.09 7.55
CA LYS A 48 1.24 -10.56 6.30
C LYS A 48 1.01 -9.40 5.34
N SER A 49 0.45 -8.29 5.84
CA SER A 49 0.24 -7.07 5.06
C SER A 49 1.56 -6.57 4.46
N GLY A 50 2.60 -6.43 5.29
CA GLY A 50 3.93 -5.98 4.85
C GLY A 50 4.59 -6.92 3.85
N LYS A 51 4.36 -8.23 3.92
CA LYS A 51 4.84 -9.17 2.88
C LYS A 51 4.16 -8.88 1.54
N MET A 52 2.83 -8.80 1.53
CA MET A 52 2.07 -8.53 0.29
C MET A 52 2.40 -7.17 -0.31
N THR A 53 2.63 -6.15 0.53
CA THR A 53 3.08 -4.83 0.06
C THR A 53 4.47 -4.89 -0.55
N LYS A 54 5.40 -5.71 -0.02
CA LYS A 54 6.72 -5.93 -0.66
C LYS A 54 6.60 -6.65 -1.99
N ASP A 55 5.74 -7.67 -2.06
CA ASP A 55 5.48 -8.39 -3.31
C ASP A 55 4.88 -7.43 -4.36
N ALA A 56 3.97 -6.54 -3.96
CA ALA A 56 3.43 -5.49 -4.82
C ALA A 56 4.50 -4.51 -5.31
N ILE A 57 5.38 -4.04 -4.43
CA ILE A 57 6.50 -3.15 -4.79
C ILE A 57 7.37 -3.80 -5.88
N SER A 58 7.72 -5.08 -5.73
CA SER A 58 8.49 -5.80 -6.75
C SER A 58 7.79 -5.78 -8.12
N LYS A 59 6.47 -5.96 -8.17
CA LYS A 59 5.71 -5.93 -9.43
C LYS A 59 5.63 -4.53 -10.04
N LEU A 60 5.57 -3.49 -9.21
CA LEU A 60 5.62 -2.10 -9.69
C LEU A 60 7.00 -1.73 -10.23
N GLU A 61 8.07 -2.16 -9.57
CA GLU A 61 9.44 -1.97 -10.06
C GLU A 61 9.64 -2.68 -11.40
N GLU A 62 9.18 -3.93 -11.55
CA GLU A 62 9.16 -4.65 -12.83
C GLU A 62 8.36 -3.89 -13.90
N ALA A 63 7.18 -3.35 -13.55
CA ALA A 63 6.36 -2.56 -14.47
C ALA A 63 7.08 -1.29 -14.95
N LEU A 64 7.81 -0.62 -14.06
CA LEU A 64 8.59 0.57 -14.38
C LEU A 64 9.85 0.27 -15.19
N LEU A 65 10.42 -0.92 -15.10
CA LEU A 65 11.48 -1.35 -16.03
C LEU A 65 10.96 -1.44 -17.47
N VAL A 66 9.70 -1.85 -17.65
CA VAL A 66 9.05 -1.91 -18.97
C VAL A 66 8.55 -0.54 -19.44
N LYS A 67 7.84 0.19 -18.57
CA LYS A 67 7.28 1.52 -18.87
C LYS A 67 7.71 2.55 -17.79
N PRO A 68 8.92 3.14 -17.92
CA PRO A 68 9.50 4.00 -16.88
C PRO A 68 8.75 5.30 -16.58
N LYS A 69 7.88 5.76 -17.49
CA LYS A 69 7.11 7.01 -17.35
C LYS A 69 5.62 6.78 -17.08
N LYS A 70 5.26 5.59 -16.61
CA LYS A 70 3.88 5.23 -16.30
C LYS A 70 3.49 5.84 -14.95
N HIS A 71 2.93 7.05 -15.00
CA HIS A 71 2.67 7.90 -13.83
C HIS A 71 1.73 7.25 -12.79
N ASP A 72 0.76 6.43 -13.22
CA ASP A 72 -0.12 5.67 -12.32
C ASP A 72 0.64 4.60 -11.53
N THR A 73 1.59 3.89 -12.17
CA THR A 73 2.48 2.93 -11.50
C THR A 73 3.41 3.62 -10.51
N ILE A 74 3.98 4.78 -10.89
CA ILE A 74 4.83 5.58 -10.01
C ILE A 74 4.05 6.01 -8.76
N CYS A 75 2.83 6.55 -8.93
CA CYS A 75 1.98 6.93 -7.80
C CYS A 75 1.66 5.73 -6.89
N LEU A 76 1.29 4.59 -7.48
CA LEU A 76 0.99 3.37 -6.74
C LEU A 76 2.22 2.83 -5.98
N LEU A 77 3.42 2.96 -6.54
CA LEU A 77 4.67 2.61 -5.86
C LEU A 77 4.90 3.46 -4.62
N GLY A 78 4.64 4.76 -4.71
CA GLY A 78 4.69 5.64 -3.55
C GLY A 78 3.66 5.28 -2.47
N LYS A 79 2.41 4.99 -2.85
CA LYS A 79 1.38 4.51 -1.91
C LYS A 79 1.82 3.20 -1.22
N ALA A 80 2.37 2.26 -1.99
CA ALA A 80 2.87 0.99 -1.45
C ALA A 80 4.01 1.20 -0.44
N HIS A 81 4.93 2.13 -0.70
CA HIS A 81 5.95 2.50 0.28
C HIS A 81 5.37 3.10 1.56
N GLY A 82 4.34 3.96 1.47
CA GLY A 82 3.64 4.49 2.65
C GLY A 82 3.01 3.39 3.50
N PHE A 83 2.33 2.43 2.87
CA PHE A 83 1.80 1.26 3.57
C PHE A 83 2.92 0.35 4.14
N LEU A 84 4.04 0.18 3.42
CA LEU A 84 5.16 -0.60 3.95
C LEU A 84 5.78 0.06 5.19
N ALA A 85 5.90 1.38 5.20
CA ALA A 85 6.34 2.15 6.36
C ALA A 85 5.44 1.92 7.57
N LEU A 86 4.12 1.91 7.35
CA LEU A 86 3.11 1.62 8.37
C LEU A 86 3.32 0.26 9.03
N TYR A 87 3.60 -0.77 8.23
CA TYR A 87 3.79 -2.14 8.71
C TYR A 87 5.22 -2.42 9.22
N THR A 88 6.14 -1.46 9.13
CA THR A 88 7.53 -1.60 9.56
C THR A 88 7.68 -1.12 11.02
N PRO A 89 8.10 -1.99 11.97
CA PRO A 89 8.25 -1.61 13.37
C PRO A 89 9.44 -0.67 13.63
N ASP A 90 10.49 -0.82 12.83
CA ASP A 90 11.70 -0.01 12.88
C ASP A 90 11.38 1.42 12.42
N LEU A 91 11.57 2.40 13.32
CA LEU A 91 11.23 3.80 13.06
C LEU A 91 12.08 4.38 11.92
N ASP A 92 13.39 4.14 11.94
CA ASP A 92 14.32 4.69 10.96
C ASP A 92 14.02 4.16 9.56
N LYS A 93 13.81 2.84 9.43
CA LYS A 93 13.44 2.23 8.14
C LYS A 93 12.08 2.70 7.63
N ALA A 94 11.12 2.91 8.51
CA ALA A 94 9.83 3.43 8.10
C ALA A 94 9.94 4.87 7.60
N THR A 95 10.78 5.70 8.22
CA THR A 95 11.07 7.05 7.72
C THR A 95 11.67 7.01 6.32
N GLU A 96 12.62 6.11 6.05
CA GLU A 96 13.15 5.92 4.70
C GLU A 96 12.05 5.56 3.68
N TYR A 97 11.11 4.70 4.06
CA TYR A 97 9.97 4.36 3.20
C TYR A 97 9.00 5.52 3.00
N PHE A 98 8.75 6.37 4.01
CA PHE A 98 7.94 7.57 3.82
C PHE A 98 8.60 8.58 2.88
N VAL A 99 9.92 8.77 2.97
CA VAL A 99 10.66 9.64 2.03
C VAL A 99 10.45 9.13 0.60
N LYS A 100 10.65 7.84 0.35
CA LYS A 100 10.39 7.23 -0.97
C LYS A 100 8.94 7.40 -1.41
N ALA A 101 8.00 7.23 -0.49
CA ALA A 101 6.58 7.38 -0.78
C ALA A 101 6.26 8.78 -1.32
N THR A 102 6.74 9.82 -0.63
CA THR A 102 6.58 11.21 -1.04
C THR A 102 7.30 11.51 -2.35
N GLU A 103 8.52 11.04 -2.54
CA GLU A 103 9.29 11.24 -3.78
C GLU A 103 8.57 10.69 -5.00
N TYR A 104 8.08 9.44 -4.95
CA TYR A 104 7.36 8.84 -6.07
C TYR A 104 6.02 9.53 -6.32
N ILE A 105 5.23 9.85 -5.28
CA ILE A 105 3.95 10.53 -5.48
C ILE A 105 4.16 11.93 -6.05
N GLN A 106 5.17 12.66 -5.58
CA GLN A 106 5.50 13.97 -6.12
C GLN A 106 5.93 13.86 -7.60
N GLN A 107 6.74 12.85 -7.95
CA GLN A 107 7.09 12.59 -9.33
C GLN A 107 5.84 12.34 -10.21
N ALA A 108 4.86 11.60 -9.72
CA ALA A 108 3.60 11.37 -10.44
C ALA A 108 2.77 12.66 -10.57
N ILE A 109 2.73 13.51 -9.53
CA ILE A 109 2.09 14.84 -9.57
C ILE A 109 2.76 15.75 -10.59
N ASP A 110 4.09 15.75 -10.64
CA ASP A 110 4.85 16.59 -11.57
C ASP A 110 4.64 16.16 -13.03
N MET A 111 4.40 14.86 -13.26
CA MET A 111 4.05 14.32 -14.58
C MET A 111 2.61 14.67 -14.99
N GLU A 112 1.65 14.54 -14.07
CA GLU A 112 0.22 14.75 -14.32
C GLU A 112 -0.40 15.66 -13.25
N PRO A 113 -0.16 16.98 -13.29
CA PRO A 113 -0.55 17.91 -12.23
C PRO A 113 -2.06 18.10 -12.13
N GLU A 114 -2.84 17.77 -13.15
CA GLU A 114 -4.31 17.86 -13.10
C GLU A 114 -4.94 16.61 -12.45
N ASN A 115 -4.15 15.58 -12.16
CA ASN A 115 -4.66 14.36 -11.54
C ASN A 115 -4.80 14.52 -10.02
N GLU A 116 -5.99 14.90 -9.56
CA GLU A 116 -6.29 15.12 -8.14
C GLU A 116 -6.06 13.87 -7.27
N LEU A 117 -6.20 12.66 -7.84
CA LEU A 117 -5.98 11.41 -7.11
C LEU A 117 -4.53 11.28 -6.63
N TYR A 118 -3.57 11.94 -7.28
CA TYR A 118 -2.17 11.89 -6.87
C TYR A 118 -1.92 12.78 -5.66
N ARG A 119 -2.57 13.94 -5.60
CA ARG A 119 -2.56 14.78 -4.39
C ARG A 119 -3.27 14.08 -3.22
N GLU A 120 -4.35 13.38 -3.49
CA GLU A 120 -5.03 12.56 -2.48
C GLU A 120 -4.15 11.42 -1.96
N SER A 121 -3.39 10.79 -2.86
CA SER A 121 -2.41 9.77 -2.49
C SER A 121 -1.33 10.33 -1.55
N LEU A 122 -0.86 11.56 -1.81
CA LEU A 122 0.09 12.24 -0.91
C LEU A 122 -0.54 12.51 0.47
N ARG A 123 -1.77 13.07 0.51
CA ARG A 123 -2.50 13.28 1.77
C ARG A 123 -2.68 11.97 2.55
N THR A 124 -2.91 10.87 1.85
CA THR A 124 -3.03 9.54 2.46
C THR A 124 -1.72 9.13 3.11
N VAL A 125 -0.58 9.29 2.42
CA VAL A 125 0.75 9.00 2.97
C VAL A 125 1.06 9.86 4.19
N ASP A 126 0.74 11.16 4.13
CA ASP A 126 0.92 12.07 5.26
C ASP A 126 0.08 11.65 6.48
N LEU A 127 -1.17 11.24 6.25
CA LEU A 127 -2.05 10.72 7.30
C LEU A 127 -1.51 9.42 7.91
N ILE A 128 -0.99 8.50 7.07
CA ILE A 128 -0.35 7.27 7.54
C ILE A 128 0.84 7.60 8.44
N HIS A 129 1.67 8.58 8.04
CA HIS A 129 2.83 9.01 8.79
C HIS A 129 2.46 9.60 10.16
N GLU A 130 1.47 10.51 10.18
CA GLU A 130 0.95 11.13 11.41
C GLU A 130 0.39 10.07 12.37
N VAL A 131 -0.49 9.21 11.86
CA VAL A 131 -1.09 8.11 12.63
C VAL A 131 0.00 7.23 13.23
N ARG A 132 1.03 6.88 12.45
CA ARG A 132 2.14 6.06 12.95
C ARG A 132 2.91 6.77 14.07
N TYR A 133 3.20 8.06 13.93
CA TYR A 133 3.94 8.82 14.94
C TYR A 133 3.17 8.86 16.27
N GLN A 134 1.84 9.04 16.22
CA GLN A 134 0.99 9.00 17.40
C GLN A 134 1.03 7.62 18.10
N PHE A 135 0.81 6.53 17.36
CA PHE A 135 0.74 5.18 17.96
C PHE A 135 2.07 4.66 18.51
N TYR A 136 3.19 4.96 17.85
CA TYR A 136 4.51 4.57 18.34
C TYR A 136 5.07 5.55 19.38
N GLY A 137 4.69 6.83 19.32
CA GLY A 137 4.99 7.83 20.35
C GLY A 137 4.33 7.51 21.68
N ASP A 138 3.11 6.98 21.66
CA ASP A 138 2.38 6.56 22.86
C ASP A 138 2.83 5.18 23.42
N GLY A 139 3.83 4.54 22.80
CA GLY A 139 4.35 3.23 23.22
C GLY A 139 3.36 2.06 23.00
N LEU A 140 2.24 2.31 22.31
CA LEU A 140 1.21 1.31 22.04
C LEU A 140 1.57 0.39 20.85
N GLY A 141 2.55 0.81 20.04
CA GLY A 141 2.89 0.15 18.79
C GLY A 141 1.74 0.25 17.78
N TYR A 142 2.00 -0.17 16.54
CA TYR A 142 0.91 -0.28 15.56
C TYR A 142 -0.20 -1.22 16.09
N PRO A 143 -1.50 -0.87 16.01
CA PRO A 143 -2.59 -1.70 16.55
C PRO A 143 -2.69 -3.13 15.97
N GLY A 144 -1.93 -3.46 14.92
CA GLY A 144 -1.74 -4.83 14.40
C GLY A 144 -0.50 -5.58 14.93
N ILE A 145 0.23 -5.01 15.88
CA ILE A 145 1.46 -5.55 16.50
C ILE A 145 1.30 -5.80 18.01
N VAL A 146 0.22 -5.33 18.66
CA VAL A 146 -0.09 -5.80 20.01
C VAL A 146 -0.29 -7.31 19.94
N ALA A 147 0.75 -8.03 20.38
CA ALA A 147 0.76 -9.47 20.47
C ALA A 147 -0.51 -9.89 21.19
N ALA A 148 -1.25 -10.82 20.60
CA ALA A 148 -2.52 -11.35 21.07
C ALA A 148 -2.58 -11.46 22.60
N GLY A 149 -3.08 -10.39 23.22
CA GLY A 149 -3.64 -10.35 24.56
C GLY A 149 -5.14 -10.14 24.40
N PRO A 150 -5.98 -10.80 25.20
CA PRO A 150 -7.40 -10.83 24.92
C PRO A 150 -8.00 -9.44 25.13
N SER A 151 -8.84 -9.04 24.17
CA SER A 151 -9.86 -7.98 24.29
C SER A 151 -9.43 -6.53 24.04
N SER A 152 -9.67 -6.05 22.81
CA SER A 152 -10.61 -4.94 22.52
C SER A 152 -10.56 -4.55 21.05
N SER A 153 -11.61 -4.91 20.30
CA SER A 153 -11.76 -4.76 18.86
C SER A 153 -12.15 -3.33 18.42
N SER A 154 -11.46 -2.30 18.93
CA SER A 154 -11.72 -0.90 18.55
C SER A 154 -10.63 -0.33 17.63
N GLY A 155 -9.35 -0.64 17.90
CA GLY A 155 -8.22 -0.05 17.16
C GLY A 155 -8.06 -0.51 15.71
N SER A 156 -8.44 -1.75 15.39
CA SER A 156 -8.40 -2.29 14.02
C SER A 156 -9.51 -1.72 13.12
N LYS A 157 -10.63 -1.29 13.70
CA LYS A 157 -11.77 -0.72 12.97
C LYS A 157 -11.47 0.70 12.48
N VAL A 158 -10.84 1.52 13.32
CA VAL A 158 -10.47 2.91 12.99
C VAL A 158 -9.53 2.96 11.79
N MET A 159 -8.50 2.13 11.70
CA MET A 159 -7.59 2.15 10.53
C MET A 159 -8.23 1.65 9.24
N LEU A 160 -9.09 0.64 9.29
CA LEU A 160 -9.82 0.18 8.11
C LEU A 160 -10.82 1.24 7.61
N GLU A 161 -11.44 2.00 8.51
CA GLU A 161 -12.33 3.12 8.16
C GLU A 161 -11.55 4.35 7.66
N THR A 162 -10.46 4.73 8.33
CA THR A 162 -9.59 5.87 7.95
C THR A 162 -8.93 5.68 6.59
N PHE A 163 -8.50 4.47 6.24
CA PHE A 163 -7.87 4.19 4.95
C PHE A 163 -8.84 3.57 3.92
N GLY A 164 -9.99 3.06 4.35
CA GLY A 164 -10.99 2.38 3.49
C GLY A 164 -12.08 3.28 2.93
N GLY A 165 -12.13 4.55 3.33
CA GLY A 165 -13.12 5.53 2.86
C GLY A 165 -12.83 6.15 1.49
N LEU A 166 -11.73 5.83 0.82
CA LEU A 166 -11.30 6.49 -0.43
C LEU A 166 -11.62 5.68 -1.68
N ASN A 167 -12.86 5.22 -1.81
CA ASN A 167 -13.39 4.79 -3.10
C ASN A 167 -14.87 5.18 -3.20
N SER A 168 -15.11 6.36 -3.76
CA SER A 168 -16.36 6.75 -4.43
C SER A 168 -16.02 7.77 -5.50
#